data_AF-A0A9D6P0D3-F1
#
_entry.id   AF-A0A9D6P0D3-F1
#
_cell.length_a   1.000
_cell.length_b   1.000
_cell.length_c   1.000
_cell.angle_alpha   90.00
_cell.angle_beta   90.00
_cell.angle_gamma   90.00
#
_symmetry.space_group_name_H-M   'P 1'
#
loop_
_entity.id
_entity.type
_entity.pdbx_description
1 polymer ?
#
loop_
_entity_poly.entity_id
_entity_poly.type
_entity_poly.pdbx_seq_one_letter_code
_entity_poly.pdbx_strand_id
1 'polypeptide(L)'
;MEQINQTLAGMGLNIAAEEIDFFTIGQGRPSNRIHQQPFRWVGNDLRRLAQGDGITYLVDQSDGKTASGLRNAQTEAAIDRATGTWQAEDCLKKLDIVKRADTGADPDIFDSFFGFGRFGNPFLADIVNAGWLPRAFFEAVGGPGGGRGILAFSVTFIFVDDDGVPTDINGDNYLDTALNEVYYNDTFGDRKGDRAGNPWGINIPLPGIDVETVALHENGHSLGLGHFGPPPDAVMNPVYAGIRHSPLPDDHAGMCAVWESWPK
;
A
#
# COMPACT_ATOMS: atom_id res chain seq x y z
N MET A 1 0.06 -16.53 -0.76
CA MET A 1 -1.37 -16.19 -0.93
C MET A 1 -2.27 -17.38 -0.61
N GLU A 2 -2.14 -18.55 -1.25
CA GLU A 2 -3.05 -19.70 -1.01
C GLU A 2 -3.23 -20.06 0.49
N GLN A 3 -2.14 -20.24 1.24
CA GLN A 3 -2.23 -20.58 2.68
C GLN A 3 -2.85 -19.44 3.52
N ILE A 4 -2.61 -18.19 3.13
CA ILE A 4 -3.21 -17.01 3.78
C ILE A 4 -4.73 -17.05 3.54
N ASN A 5 -5.16 -17.27 2.30
CA ASN A 5 -6.57 -17.30 1.92
C ASN A 5 -7.30 -18.49 2.55
N GLN A 6 -6.65 -19.65 2.69
CA GLN A 6 -7.19 -20.78 3.46
C GLN A 6 -7.39 -20.43 4.95
N THR A 7 -6.47 -19.64 5.52
CA THR A 7 -6.58 -19.19 6.92
C THR A 7 -7.72 -18.20 7.09
N LEU A 8 -7.85 -17.22 6.19
CA LEU A 8 -8.95 -16.25 6.17
C LEU A 8 -10.31 -16.94 6.03
N ALA A 9 -10.44 -17.88 5.09
CA ALA A 9 -11.65 -18.67 4.91
C ALA A 9 -11.96 -19.54 6.15
N GLY A 10 -10.94 -20.14 6.77
CA GLY A 10 -11.08 -20.90 8.02
C GLY A 10 -11.52 -20.07 9.22
N MET A 11 -11.27 -18.76 9.19
CA MET A 11 -11.79 -17.78 10.16
C MET A 11 -13.20 -17.29 9.84
N GLY A 12 -13.78 -17.71 8.70
CA GLY A 12 -15.08 -17.25 8.21
C GLY A 12 -15.07 -15.80 7.73
N LEU A 13 -13.91 -15.30 7.29
CA LEU A 13 -13.80 -13.98 6.70
C LEU A 13 -14.03 -14.05 5.19
N ASN A 14 -14.96 -13.23 4.71
CA ASN A 14 -15.33 -13.14 3.29
C ASN A 14 -14.36 -12.20 2.52
N ILE A 15 -13.06 -12.37 2.76
CA ILE A 15 -11.98 -11.67 2.06
C ILE A 15 -10.87 -12.65 1.66
N ALA A 16 -10.16 -12.32 0.59
CA ALA A 16 -8.96 -13.04 0.16
C ALA A 16 -7.86 -12.05 -0.17
N ALA A 17 -6.63 -12.36 0.22
CA ALA A 17 -5.46 -11.61 -0.21
C ALA A 17 -5.19 -11.96 -1.68
N GLU A 18 -5.11 -10.95 -2.55
CA GLU A 18 -5.08 -11.12 -4.02
C GLU A 18 -3.71 -10.77 -4.59
N GLU A 19 -3.20 -9.58 -4.29
CA GLU A 19 -1.98 -9.06 -4.91
C GLU A 19 -1.05 -8.44 -3.86
N ILE A 20 0.26 -8.56 -4.12
CA ILE A 20 1.32 -7.87 -3.39
C ILE A 20 2.19 -7.14 -4.40
N ASP A 21 2.21 -5.82 -4.32
CA ASP A 21 3.03 -4.96 -5.16
C ASP A 21 4.26 -4.49 -4.38
N PHE A 22 5.47 -4.79 -4.89
CA PHE A 22 6.73 -4.46 -4.23
C PHE A 22 7.37 -3.22 -4.85
N PHE A 23 7.65 -2.20 -4.02
CA PHE A 23 8.51 -1.09 -4.40
C PHE A 23 9.94 -1.30 -3.93
N THR A 24 10.91 -1.22 -4.86
CA THR A 24 12.27 -1.70 -4.63
C THR A 24 13.34 -0.64 -4.88
N ILE A 25 14.57 -0.91 -4.47
CA ILE A 25 15.75 -0.09 -4.78
C ILE A 25 16.81 -0.86 -5.56
N GLY A 26 17.48 -0.17 -6.50
CA GLY A 26 18.60 -0.70 -7.26
C GLY A 26 18.17 -1.67 -8.37
N GLN A 27 18.92 -2.74 -8.57
CA GLN A 27 18.55 -3.86 -9.48
C GLN A 27 17.49 -4.76 -8.82
N GLY A 28 16.52 -4.15 -8.14
CA GLY A 28 15.48 -4.81 -7.36
C GLY A 28 14.69 -5.82 -8.17
N ARG A 29 13.78 -6.51 -7.48
CA ARG A 29 13.02 -7.62 -8.07
C ARG A 29 12.30 -7.19 -9.34
N PRO A 30 12.24 -8.04 -10.38
CA PRO A 30 11.37 -7.79 -11.51
C PRO A 30 9.94 -7.61 -11.01
N SER A 31 9.34 -6.47 -11.33
CA SER A 31 7.94 -6.21 -11.07
C SER A 31 7.14 -6.35 -12.36
N ASN A 32 5.91 -6.85 -12.24
CA ASN A 32 4.96 -6.90 -13.34
C ASN A 32 4.53 -5.46 -13.67
N ARG A 33 4.78 -5.03 -14.90
CA ARG A 33 4.40 -3.69 -15.37
C ARG A 33 2.99 -3.74 -15.92
N ILE A 34 2.01 -3.70 -15.03
CA ILE A 34 0.59 -3.70 -15.39
C ILE A 34 0.06 -2.30 -15.11
N HIS A 35 -0.63 -1.72 -16.10
CA HIS A 35 -1.09 -0.34 -15.99
C HIS A 35 -2.21 -0.15 -14.96
N GLN A 36 -3.02 -1.18 -14.73
CA GLN A 36 -4.16 -1.15 -13.81
C GLN A 36 -4.30 -2.51 -13.16
N GLN A 37 -4.70 -2.50 -11.89
CA GLN A 37 -4.97 -3.73 -11.16
C GLN A 37 -6.30 -4.38 -11.63
N PRO A 38 -6.43 -5.71 -11.53
CA PRO A 38 -7.64 -6.44 -11.92
C PRO A 38 -8.80 -6.32 -10.92
N PHE A 39 -8.64 -5.47 -9.90
CA PHE A 39 -9.61 -5.20 -8.84
C PHE A 39 -9.86 -3.70 -8.70
N ARG A 40 -11.04 -3.36 -8.19
CA ARG A 40 -11.52 -1.98 -8.04
C ARG A 40 -12.24 -1.79 -6.71
N TRP A 41 -12.12 -0.59 -6.16
CA TRP A 41 -13.02 -0.15 -5.10
C TRP A 41 -14.44 -0.04 -5.64
N VAL A 42 -15.42 -0.37 -4.81
CA VAL A 42 -16.84 -0.18 -5.13
C VAL A 42 -17.46 0.87 -4.22
N GLY A 43 -18.04 1.90 -4.84
CA GLY A 43 -18.77 2.96 -4.14
C GLY A 43 -19.98 2.40 -3.39
N ASN A 44 -20.27 2.95 -2.21
CA ASN A 44 -21.35 2.52 -1.31
C ASN A 44 -21.36 1.03 -0.93
N ASP A 45 -20.26 0.31 -1.09
CA ASP A 45 -20.17 -1.08 -0.64
C ASP A 45 -20.12 -1.14 0.90
N LEU A 46 -21.24 -1.54 1.50
CA LEU A 46 -21.39 -1.66 2.95
C LEU A 46 -20.44 -2.68 3.57
N ARG A 47 -19.90 -3.63 2.79
CA ARG A 47 -18.96 -4.64 3.30
C ARG A 47 -17.63 -4.03 3.73
N ARG A 48 -17.22 -2.89 3.14
CA ARG A 48 -16.00 -2.17 3.51
C ARG A 48 -16.07 -1.56 4.91
N LEU A 49 -17.28 -1.42 5.47
CA LEU A 49 -17.53 -0.67 6.72
C LEU A 49 -16.97 0.76 6.69
N ALA A 50 -16.80 1.29 5.48
CA ALA A 50 -16.26 2.60 5.19
C ALA A 50 -17.33 3.70 5.20
N GLN A 51 -16.90 4.93 4.97
CA GLN A 51 -17.80 6.08 4.93
C GLN A 51 -18.49 6.23 3.56
N GLY A 52 -19.47 5.38 3.25
CA GLY A 52 -20.25 5.48 2.02
C GLY A 52 -19.38 5.43 0.75
N ASP A 53 -19.46 6.47 -0.08
CA ASP A 53 -18.62 6.67 -1.28
C ASP A 53 -17.24 7.27 -0.99
N GLY A 54 -16.88 7.48 0.27
CA GLY A 54 -15.51 7.82 0.65
C GLY A 54 -14.61 6.60 0.73
N ILE A 55 -13.32 6.84 0.55
CA ILE A 55 -12.26 5.91 0.91
C ILE A 55 -11.60 6.42 2.17
N THR A 56 -11.44 5.57 3.15
CA THR A 56 -10.87 5.91 4.45
C THR A 56 -9.45 5.40 4.53
N TYR A 57 -8.54 6.19 5.11
CA TYR A 57 -7.19 5.74 5.39
C TYR A 57 -6.81 5.94 6.85
N LEU A 58 -5.96 5.05 7.35
CA LEU A 58 -5.39 5.10 8.69
C LEU A 58 -3.87 5.00 8.59
N VAL A 59 -3.17 5.70 9.49
CA VAL A 59 -1.73 5.53 9.69
C VAL A 59 -1.54 4.97 11.08
N ASP A 60 -1.03 3.74 11.17
CA ASP A 60 -0.80 3.11 12.46
C ASP A 60 0.39 3.76 13.16
N GLN A 61 0.17 4.25 14.38
CA GLN A 61 1.20 4.89 15.17
C GLN A 61 1.99 3.89 16.03
N SER A 62 1.60 2.61 16.16
CA SER A 62 2.39 1.63 16.92
C SER A 62 3.78 1.45 16.33
N ASP A 63 3.87 1.44 15.00
CA ASP A 63 5.07 1.10 14.23
C ASP A 63 5.52 2.23 13.27
N GLY A 64 5.14 3.47 13.57
CA GLY A 64 5.51 4.65 12.77
C GLY A 64 6.94 5.17 12.98
N LYS A 65 7.73 4.63 13.92
CA LYS A 65 9.11 5.08 14.19
C LYS A 65 10.08 4.30 13.33
N THR A 66 11.07 4.99 12.78
CA THR A 66 12.10 4.34 11.96
C THR A 66 13.40 4.12 12.73
N ALA A 67 14.16 3.11 12.36
CA ALA A 67 15.53 2.89 12.83
C ALA A 67 16.52 3.99 12.37
N SER A 68 16.13 4.89 11.46
CA SER A 68 16.90 6.10 11.14
C SER A 68 16.64 7.26 12.10
N GLY A 69 15.68 7.13 13.03
CA GLY A 69 15.37 8.12 14.06
C GLY A 69 14.21 9.04 13.73
N LEU A 70 13.43 8.78 12.68
CA LEU A 70 12.18 9.50 12.43
C LEU A 70 11.13 9.11 13.48
N ARG A 71 10.36 10.09 13.92
CA ARG A 71 9.23 9.92 14.83
C ARG A 71 7.95 9.68 14.04
N ASN A 72 6.94 9.04 14.64
CA ASN A 72 5.60 8.86 14.07
C ASN A 72 5.04 10.14 13.45
N ALA A 73 5.12 11.26 14.18
CA ALA A 73 4.60 12.54 13.68
C ALA A 73 5.29 13.01 12.38
N GLN A 74 6.51 12.56 12.08
CA GLN A 74 7.21 12.90 10.84
C GLN A 74 6.85 11.97 9.69
N THR A 75 6.73 10.67 9.95
CA THR A 75 6.34 9.66 8.97
C THR A 75 4.87 9.80 8.60
N GLU A 76 3.99 9.93 9.59
CA GLU A 76 2.56 10.17 9.39
C GLU A 76 2.30 11.46 8.61
N ALA A 77 2.98 12.56 8.96
CA ALA A 77 2.83 13.80 8.20
C ALA A 77 3.30 13.67 6.74
N ALA A 78 4.25 12.77 6.45
CA ALA A 78 4.69 12.50 5.09
C ALA A 78 3.69 11.63 4.32
N ILE A 79 3.12 10.61 4.97
CA ILE A 79 2.02 9.79 4.43
C ILE A 79 0.79 10.66 4.14
N ASP A 80 0.41 11.55 5.07
CA ASP A 80 -0.70 12.48 4.89
C ASP A 80 -0.51 13.40 3.68
N ARG A 81 0.73 13.89 3.46
CA ARG A 81 1.04 14.69 2.27
C ARG A 81 0.94 13.86 1.00
N ALA A 82 1.44 12.63 0.98
CA ALA A 82 1.30 11.72 -0.14
C ALA A 82 -0.17 11.43 -0.49
N THR A 83 -1.01 11.16 0.51
CA THR A 83 -2.46 11.00 0.33
C THR A 83 -3.11 12.30 -0.17
N GLY A 84 -2.72 13.44 0.40
CA GLY A 84 -3.21 14.75 -0.03
C GLY A 84 -2.86 15.07 -1.48
N THR A 85 -1.68 14.65 -1.95
CA THR A 85 -1.27 14.77 -3.35
C THR A 85 -2.20 13.98 -4.28
N TRP A 86 -2.56 12.74 -3.95
CA TRP A 86 -3.53 11.98 -4.74
C TRP A 86 -4.93 12.61 -4.69
N GLN A 87 -5.42 12.98 -3.51
CA GLN A 87 -6.73 13.66 -3.35
C GLN A 87 -6.85 14.94 -4.19
N ALA A 88 -5.73 15.63 -4.46
CA ALA A 88 -5.70 16.85 -5.24
C ALA A 88 -5.77 16.62 -6.76
N GLU A 89 -5.63 15.38 -7.24
CA GLU A 89 -5.75 15.06 -8.67
C GLU A 89 -7.19 15.27 -9.15
N ASP A 90 -7.36 15.92 -10.31
CA ASP A 90 -8.68 16.15 -10.92
C ASP A 90 -9.46 14.85 -11.17
N CYS A 91 -8.74 13.75 -11.34
CA CYS A 91 -9.28 12.39 -11.48
C CYS A 91 -10.08 11.94 -10.25
N LEU A 92 -9.70 12.40 -9.05
CA LEU A 92 -10.30 12.02 -7.77
C LEU A 92 -11.30 13.07 -7.25
N LYS A 93 -11.67 14.08 -8.04
CA LYS A 93 -12.60 15.14 -7.61
C LYS A 93 -13.99 14.69 -7.13
N LYS A 94 -14.36 13.43 -7.38
CA LYS A 94 -15.62 12.82 -6.91
C LYS A 94 -15.45 12.01 -5.63
N LEU A 95 -14.20 11.71 -5.27
CA LEU A 95 -13.84 10.87 -4.14
C LEU A 95 -13.41 11.77 -2.97
N ASP A 96 -13.93 11.46 -1.78
CA ASP A 96 -13.39 11.97 -0.54
C ASP A 96 -12.48 10.91 0.09
N ILE A 97 -11.17 11.18 0.16
CA ILE A 97 -10.22 10.37 0.93
C ILE A 97 -10.16 10.92 2.37
N VAL A 98 -10.66 10.13 3.33
CA VAL A 98 -10.91 10.56 4.70
C VAL A 98 -9.95 9.88 5.66
N LYS A 99 -9.17 10.67 6.40
CA LYS A 99 -8.31 10.14 7.47
C LYS A 99 -9.13 9.65 8.66
N ARG A 100 -8.83 8.45 9.15
CA ARG A 100 -9.27 7.92 10.44
C ARG A 100 -8.20 8.18 11.49
N ALA A 101 -8.63 8.55 12.69
CA ALA A 101 -7.71 8.65 13.82
C ALA A 101 -7.30 7.25 14.25
N ASP A 102 -6.00 7.04 14.46
CA ASP A 102 -5.52 5.86 15.15
C ASP A 102 -5.99 5.89 16.61
N THR A 103 -6.55 4.78 17.07
CA THR A 103 -7.08 4.59 18.42
C THR A 103 -6.18 3.72 19.28
N GLY A 104 -5.07 3.22 18.73
CA GLY A 104 -4.20 2.20 19.31
C GLY A 104 -4.78 0.78 19.21
N ALA A 105 -5.87 0.61 18.46
CA ALA A 105 -6.37 -0.70 18.06
C ALA A 105 -5.58 -1.17 16.85
N ASP A 106 -5.18 -2.44 16.87
CA ASP A 106 -4.42 -3.10 15.81
C ASP A 106 -5.27 -3.20 14.52
N PRO A 107 -4.90 -2.49 13.44
CA PRO A 107 -5.67 -2.42 12.20
C PRO A 107 -5.25 -3.45 11.16
N ASP A 108 -4.16 -4.18 11.35
CA ASP A 108 -3.59 -5.02 10.30
C ASP A 108 -3.75 -6.52 10.58
N ILE A 109 -3.68 -7.31 9.51
CA ILE A 109 -3.80 -8.77 9.59
C ILE A 109 -2.70 -9.48 8.82
N PHE A 110 -2.10 -8.84 7.81
CA PHE A 110 -1.18 -9.54 6.92
C PHE A 110 0.13 -9.95 7.60
N ASP A 111 0.66 -9.11 8.48
CA ASP A 111 1.92 -9.36 9.17
C ASP A 111 1.86 -10.57 10.13
N SER A 112 0.65 -10.87 10.62
CA SER A 112 0.37 -11.94 11.58
C SER A 112 0.59 -13.32 10.97
N PHE A 113 0.35 -13.47 9.65
CA PHE A 113 0.61 -14.70 8.92
C PHE A 113 2.10 -15.07 8.87
N PHE A 114 2.98 -14.10 9.14
CA PHE A 114 4.42 -14.28 9.20
C PHE A 114 4.98 -14.17 10.63
N GLY A 115 4.12 -13.93 11.62
CA GLY A 115 4.48 -13.82 13.04
C GLY A 115 5.15 -12.50 13.42
N PHE A 116 4.88 -11.41 12.68
CA PHE A 116 5.44 -10.08 12.96
C PHE A 116 4.48 -9.13 13.70
N GLY A 117 3.18 -9.43 13.69
CA GLY A 117 2.15 -8.74 14.48
C GLY A 117 1.10 -9.71 14.99
N ARG A 118 -0.09 -9.18 15.29
CA ARG A 118 -1.24 -9.97 15.72
C ARG A 118 -2.33 -9.86 14.67
N PHE A 119 -3.33 -10.73 14.77
CA PHE A 119 -4.50 -10.61 13.91
C PHE A 119 -5.39 -9.50 14.46
N GLY A 120 -5.35 -8.33 13.83
CA GLY A 120 -6.11 -7.13 14.18
C GLY A 120 -7.53 -7.09 13.60
N ASN A 121 -8.07 -5.86 13.51
CA ASN A 121 -9.34 -5.59 12.85
C ASN A 121 -9.08 -4.82 11.53
N PRO A 122 -9.17 -5.50 10.37
CA PRO A 122 -8.76 -4.91 9.10
C PRO A 122 -9.81 -3.93 8.52
N PHE A 123 -10.95 -3.75 9.19
CA PHE A 123 -12.02 -2.83 8.78
C PHE A 123 -12.03 -1.52 9.58
N LEU A 124 -10.91 -1.14 10.21
CA LEU A 124 -10.78 0.19 10.83
C LEU A 124 -10.64 1.32 9.79
N ALA A 125 -10.14 1.01 8.60
CA ALA A 125 -10.10 1.86 7.42
C ALA A 125 -10.01 1.00 6.14
N ASP A 126 -10.31 1.59 4.98
CA ASP A 126 -10.12 0.93 3.69
C ASP A 126 -8.63 0.72 3.38
N ILE A 127 -7.80 1.73 3.68
CA ILE A 127 -6.37 1.73 3.46
C ILE A 127 -5.65 1.89 4.80
N VAL A 128 -4.79 0.95 5.16
CA VAL A 128 -4.00 0.98 6.39
C VAL A 128 -2.52 1.13 6.03
N ASN A 129 -1.90 2.20 6.50
CA ASN A 129 -0.45 2.31 6.52
C ASN A 129 0.04 1.68 7.83
N ALA A 130 0.36 0.39 7.78
CA ALA A 130 0.65 -0.48 8.92
C ALA A 130 1.99 -0.16 9.60
N GLY A 131 2.91 0.49 8.88
CA GLY A 131 4.13 1.07 9.47
C GLY A 131 5.41 0.34 9.10
N TRP A 132 6.46 0.54 9.91
CA TRP A 132 7.84 0.16 9.60
C TRP A 132 8.22 -1.17 10.26
N LEU A 133 8.19 -2.25 9.48
CA LEU A 133 8.50 -3.59 9.98
C LEU A 133 9.95 -4.01 9.76
N PRO A 134 10.47 -4.96 10.56
CA PRO A 134 11.86 -5.40 10.48
C PRO A 134 12.19 -6.05 9.14
N ARG A 135 13.47 -6.01 8.76
CA ARG A 135 13.97 -6.67 7.54
C ARG A 135 13.51 -8.11 7.36
N ALA A 136 13.45 -8.87 8.45
CA ALA A 136 13.09 -10.27 8.43
C ALA A 136 11.67 -10.50 7.90
N PHE A 137 10.75 -9.56 8.13
CA PHE A 137 9.40 -9.61 7.56
C PHE A 137 9.44 -9.54 6.03
N PHE A 138 10.20 -8.60 5.48
CA PHE A 138 10.39 -8.43 4.04
C PHE A 138 11.15 -9.60 3.39
N GLU A 139 12.05 -10.27 4.11
CA GLU A 139 12.64 -11.55 3.67
C GLU A 139 11.61 -12.69 3.69
N ALA A 140 10.67 -12.71 4.65
CA ALA A 140 9.64 -13.73 4.74
C ALA A 140 8.57 -13.59 3.65
N VAL A 141 8.11 -12.36 3.40
CA VAL A 141 7.09 -12.04 2.37
C VAL A 141 7.70 -12.12 0.97
N GLY A 142 8.82 -11.43 0.76
CA GLY A 142 9.49 -11.42 -0.53
C GLY A 142 10.22 -12.74 -0.84
N GLY A 143 10.68 -13.49 0.15
CA GLY A 143 11.65 -14.56 -0.04
C GLY A 143 13.08 -14.02 -0.15
N PRO A 144 14.07 -14.84 -0.58
CA PRO A 144 15.48 -14.50 -0.50
C PRO A 144 15.84 -13.13 -1.11
N GLY A 145 16.48 -12.27 -0.31
CA GLY A 145 16.90 -10.93 -0.71
C GLY A 145 15.81 -9.86 -0.61
N GLY A 146 14.58 -10.23 -0.25
CA GLY A 146 13.45 -9.31 -0.12
C GLY A 146 13.75 -8.18 0.86
N GLY A 147 14.19 -8.53 2.06
CA GLY A 147 14.56 -7.54 3.08
C GLY A 147 15.73 -6.64 2.72
N ARG A 148 16.56 -6.99 1.72
CA ARG A 148 17.63 -6.11 1.25
C ARG A 148 17.13 -5.07 0.24
N GLY A 149 16.19 -5.44 -0.62
CA GLY A 149 15.84 -4.68 -1.82
C GLY A 149 14.43 -4.09 -1.84
N ILE A 150 13.51 -4.59 -1.02
CA ILE A 150 12.14 -4.06 -0.91
C ILE A 150 12.15 -2.90 0.09
N LEU A 151 11.69 -1.74 -0.35
CA LEU A 151 11.52 -0.55 0.48
C LEU A 151 10.16 -0.53 1.16
N ALA A 152 9.12 -0.91 0.42
CA ALA A 152 7.76 -1.03 0.90
C ALA A 152 6.98 -2.00 0.00
N PHE A 153 5.80 -2.41 0.45
CA PHE A 153 4.83 -3.07 -0.39
C PHE A 153 3.41 -2.79 0.08
N SER A 154 2.49 -2.92 -0.86
CA SER A 154 1.05 -2.88 -0.63
C SER A 154 0.46 -4.27 -0.83
N VAL A 155 -0.44 -4.69 0.05
CA VAL A 155 -1.22 -5.92 -0.09
C VAL A 155 -2.66 -5.54 -0.31
N THR A 156 -3.22 -5.99 -1.43
CA THR A 156 -4.65 -5.82 -1.71
C THR A 156 -5.40 -7.08 -1.36
N PHE A 157 -6.49 -6.91 -0.62
CA PHE A 157 -7.49 -7.93 -0.38
C PHE A 157 -8.75 -7.62 -1.17
N ILE A 158 -9.42 -8.66 -1.65
CA ILE A 158 -10.70 -8.58 -2.36
C ILE A 158 -11.79 -9.26 -1.54
N PHE A 159 -13.04 -8.87 -1.78
CA PHE A 159 -14.18 -9.61 -1.25
C PHE A 159 -14.37 -10.92 -2.00
N VAL A 160 -14.77 -11.94 -1.25
CA VAL A 160 -15.24 -13.22 -1.78
C VAL A 160 -16.62 -13.52 -1.21
N ASP A 161 -17.40 -14.35 -1.89
CA ASP A 161 -18.66 -14.88 -1.36
C ASP A 161 -18.42 -16.02 -0.34
N ASP A 162 -19.52 -16.58 0.18
CA ASP A 162 -19.48 -17.66 1.18
C ASP A 162 -18.84 -18.96 0.66
N ASP A 163 -18.76 -19.13 -0.68
CA ASP A 163 -18.09 -20.25 -1.33
C ASP A 163 -16.61 -19.94 -1.66
N GLY A 164 -16.13 -18.74 -1.30
CA GLY A 164 -14.76 -18.27 -1.54
C GLY A 164 -14.52 -17.78 -2.97
N VAL A 165 -15.59 -17.49 -3.73
CA VAL A 165 -15.49 -16.97 -5.10
C VAL A 165 -15.38 -15.44 -5.06
N PRO A 166 -14.39 -14.81 -5.74
CA PRO A 166 -14.29 -13.36 -5.85
C PRO A 166 -15.58 -12.70 -6.32
N THR A 167 -15.97 -11.60 -5.69
CA THR A 167 -17.19 -10.88 -6.05
C THR A 167 -16.92 -9.76 -7.06
N ASP A 168 -17.94 -9.45 -7.85
CA ASP A 168 -18.08 -8.28 -8.72
C ASP A 168 -19.51 -7.78 -8.57
N ILE A 169 -19.78 -7.02 -7.50
CA ILE A 169 -21.17 -6.68 -7.11
C ILE A 169 -21.78 -5.61 -8.01
N ASN A 170 -20.95 -4.78 -8.67
CA ASN A 170 -21.40 -3.71 -9.55
C ASN A 170 -21.40 -4.12 -11.04
N GLY A 171 -20.88 -5.29 -11.38
CA GLY A 171 -20.90 -5.88 -12.72
C GLY A 171 -19.94 -5.20 -13.69
N ASP A 172 -18.84 -4.61 -13.20
CA ASP A 172 -17.86 -3.90 -14.02
C ASP A 172 -16.74 -4.80 -14.55
N ASN A 173 -16.75 -6.10 -14.20
CA ASN A 173 -15.76 -7.13 -14.51
C ASN A 173 -14.41 -6.94 -13.82
N TYR A 174 -14.35 -6.15 -12.75
CA TYR A 174 -13.22 -6.10 -11.82
C TYR A 174 -13.61 -6.78 -10.50
N LEU A 175 -12.62 -7.33 -9.81
CA LEU A 175 -12.87 -7.91 -8.48
C LEU A 175 -13.08 -6.79 -7.46
N ASP A 176 -14.02 -6.98 -6.53
CA ASP A 176 -14.32 -5.97 -5.52
C ASP A 176 -13.20 -5.88 -4.48
N THR A 177 -12.53 -4.74 -4.37
CA THR A 177 -11.50 -4.49 -3.35
C THR A 177 -12.13 -4.37 -1.97
N ALA A 178 -11.59 -5.10 -1.00
CA ALA A 178 -12.05 -5.12 0.38
C ALA A 178 -11.27 -4.15 1.27
N LEU A 179 -9.93 -4.26 1.26
CA LEU A 179 -9.02 -3.45 2.06
C LEU A 179 -7.60 -3.53 1.48
N ASN A 180 -6.75 -2.58 1.87
CA ASN A 180 -5.34 -2.53 1.48
C ASN A 180 -4.45 -2.24 2.69
N GLU A 181 -3.33 -2.95 2.80
CA GLU A 181 -2.34 -2.75 3.86
C GLU A 181 -0.97 -2.41 3.26
N VAL A 182 -0.34 -1.35 3.77
CA VAL A 182 0.95 -0.84 3.31
C VAL A 182 2.01 -1.01 4.39
N TYR A 183 3.10 -1.69 4.04
CA TYR A 183 4.21 -1.97 4.95
C TYR A 183 5.51 -1.35 4.44
N TYR A 184 6.26 -0.71 5.33
CA TYR A 184 7.55 -0.10 5.05
C TYR A 184 8.68 -0.90 5.67
N ASN A 185 9.78 -1.09 4.95
CA ASN A 185 10.94 -1.81 5.46
C ASN A 185 11.77 -0.89 6.35
N ASP A 186 11.78 -1.14 7.65
CA ASP A 186 12.55 -0.34 8.60
C ASP A 186 14.06 -0.44 8.37
N THR A 187 14.51 -1.55 7.78
CA THR A 187 15.93 -1.91 7.75
C THR A 187 16.34 -2.63 6.46
N PHE A 188 16.33 -1.92 5.33
CA PHE A 188 16.83 -2.45 4.05
C PHE A 188 18.35 -2.27 3.86
N GLY A 189 18.88 -2.84 2.77
CA GLY A 189 20.33 -2.89 2.50
C GLY A 189 21.11 -3.88 3.38
N ASP A 190 22.44 -3.92 3.24
CA ASP A 190 23.35 -4.67 4.13
C ASP A 190 23.92 -3.75 5.23
N ARG A 191 23.79 -4.13 6.50
CA ARG A 191 24.35 -3.37 7.64
C ARG A 191 25.87 -3.23 7.58
N LYS A 192 26.57 -4.14 6.89
CA LYS A 192 28.03 -4.10 6.68
C LYS A 192 28.44 -3.36 5.39
N GLY A 193 27.49 -2.92 4.56
CA GLY A 193 27.75 -2.26 3.28
C GLY A 193 26.66 -1.23 2.93
N ASP A 194 25.54 -1.71 2.36
CA ASP A 194 24.57 -0.85 1.66
C ASP A 194 23.63 -0.01 2.57
N ARG A 195 23.43 -0.39 3.84
CA ARG A 195 22.54 0.35 4.78
C ARG A 195 23.15 1.68 5.25
N ALA A 196 24.48 1.80 5.24
CA ALA A 196 25.16 3.04 5.62
C ALA A 196 24.90 4.18 4.63
N GLY A 197 24.46 3.88 3.41
CA GLY A 197 24.10 4.87 2.40
C GLY A 197 22.64 5.33 2.45
N ASN A 198 21.69 4.47 2.84
CA ASN A 198 20.28 4.70 2.48
C ASN A 198 19.33 4.81 3.71
N PRO A 199 19.48 5.78 4.62
CA PRO A 199 18.52 5.94 5.72
C PRO A 199 17.17 6.47 5.23
N TRP A 200 16.08 6.19 5.96
CA TRP A 200 14.82 6.92 5.81
C TRP A 200 14.99 8.38 6.23
N GLY A 201 14.37 9.29 5.49
CA GLY A 201 14.26 10.70 5.89
C GLY A 201 13.09 11.42 5.22
N ILE A 202 12.98 12.71 5.51
CA ILE A 202 11.96 13.60 4.96
C ILE A 202 12.63 14.57 4.00
N ASN A 203 12.19 14.57 2.74
CA ASN A 203 12.73 15.36 1.65
C ASN A 203 14.26 15.20 1.50
N ILE A 204 14.74 13.95 1.50
CA ILE A 204 16.17 13.64 1.38
C ILE A 204 16.49 13.00 0.03
N PRO A 205 17.57 13.42 -0.66
CA PRO A 205 17.97 12.80 -1.92
C PRO A 205 18.65 11.46 -1.68
N LEU A 206 18.83 10.70 -2.76
CA LEU A 206 19.73 9.55 -2.77
C LEU A 206 21.12 9.95 -2.22
N PRO A 207 21.79 9.09 -1.44
CA PRO A 207 21.43 7.69 -1.23
C PRO A 207 20.29 7.43 -0.23
N GLY A 208 19.84 8.46 0.50
CA GLY A 208 18.69 8.36 1.41
C GLY A 208 17.36 8.07 0.71
N ILE A 209 16.40 7.53 1.48
CA ILE A 209 15.06 7.18 1.01
C ILE A 209 14.04 8.11 1.65
N ASP A 210 13.35 8.83 0.78
CA ASP A 210 12.30 9.77 1.19
C ASP A 210 10.98 9.05 1.48
N VAL A 211 10.43 9.26 2.68
CA VAL A 211 9.18 8.62 3.14
C VAL A 211 8.00 9.00 2.25
N GLU A 212 7.86 10.28 1.91
CA GLU A 212 6.71 10.77 1.14
C GLU A 212 6.70 10.20 -0.28
N THR A 213 7.86 10.05 -0.91
CA THR A 213 7.98 9.41 -2.22
C THR A 213 7.53 7.95 -2.19
N VAL A 214 7.93 7.20 -1.16
CA VAL A 214 7.53 5.80 -1.01
C VAL A 214 6.05 5.70 -0.67
N ALA A 215 5.55 6.51 0.26
CA ALA A 215 4.13 6.56 0.57
C ALA A 215 3.27 6.96 -0.63
N LEU A 216 3.71 7.91 -1.46
CA LEU A 216 3.00 8.31 -2.68
C LEU A 216 2.87 7.15 -3.66
N HIS A 217 3.92 6.35 -3.81
CA HIS A 217 3.90 5.14 -4.63
C HIS A 217 2.92 4.10 -4.08
N GLU A 218 3.06 3.70 -2.81
CA GLU A 218 2.21 2.67 -2.21
C GLU A 218 0.73 3.10 -2.15
N ASN A 219 0.45 4.36 -1.79
CA ASN A 219 -0.92 4.88 -1.81
C ASN A 219 -1.52 4.87 -3.23
N GLY A 220 -0.70 4.94 -4.28
CA GLY A 220 -1.16 4.75 -5.65
C GLY A 220 -1.67 3.33 -5.90
N HIS A 221 -0.97 2.31 -5.38
CA HIS A 221 -1.46 0.92 -5.37
C HIS A 221 -2.75 0.78 -4.55
N SER A 222 -2.80 1.37 -3.36
CA SER A 222 -4.02 1.37 -2.54
C SER A 222 -5.21 2.04 -3.23
N LEU A 223 -4.96 2.92 -4.21
CA LEU A 223 -5.98 3.58 -5.04
C LEU A 223 -6.20 2.90 -6.40
N GLY A 224 -5.68 1.68 -6.61
CA GLY A 224 -5.99 0.85 -7.78
C GLY A 224 -5.02 0.96 -8.96
N LEU A 225 -3.90 1.69 -8.80
CA LEU A 225 -2.85 1.76 -9.82
C LEU A 225 -1.95 0.53 -9.77
N GLY A 226 -1.56 0.03 -10.94
CA GLY A 226 -0.45 -0.92 -11.05
C GLY A 226 0.88 -0.21 -11.32
N HIS A 227 1.93 -0.99 -11.52
CA HIS A 227 3.25 -0.45 -11.85
C HIS A 227 3.37 0.04 -13.30
N PHE A 228 3.89 1.27 -13.49
CA PHE A 228 4.13 1.87 -14.82
C PHE A 228 5.62 1.90 -15.20
N GLY A 229 5.89 1.71 -16.52
CA GLY A 229 7.09 2.12 -17.30
C GLY A 229 8.50 1.77 -16.77
N PRO A 230 9.54 1.60 -17.62
CA PRO A 230 10.92 1.62 -17.11
C PRO A 230 11.24 2.99 -16.47
N PRO A 231 12.20 3.09 -15.53
CA PRO A 231 12.62 4.40 -15.03
C PRO A 231 13.10 5.30 -16.19
N PRO A 232 12.81 6.62 -16.18
CA PRO A 232 12.26 7.42 -15.09
C PRO A 232 10.91 8.11 -15.40
N ASP A 233 9.81 7.38 -15.62
CA ASP A 233 8.60 8.05 -16.19
C ASP A 233 7.34 8.08 -15.30
N ALA A 234 7.35 7.49 -14.10
CA ALA A 234 6.16 7.44 -13.23
C ALA A 234 6.51 7.42 -11.73
N VAL A 235 5.61 7.93 -10.89
CA VAL A 235 5.57 7.65 -9.45
C VAL A 235 5.40 6.15 -9.24
N MET A 236 4.49 5.50 -9.97
CA MET A 236 4.24 4.06 -9.91
C MET A 236 5.34 3.21 -10.57
N ASN A 237 6.56 3.74 -10.71
CA ASN A 237 7.69 2.93 -11.14
C ASN A 237 8.10 1.95 -10.02
N PRO A 238 8.32 0.66 -10.30
CA PRO A 238 8.67 -0.33 -9.27
C PRO A 238 10.07 -0.15 -8.64
N VAL A 239 10.87 0.79 -9.16
CA VAL A 239 12.22 1.06 -8.68
C VAL A 239 12.35 2.52 -8.24
N TYR A 240 12.73 2.70 -6.99
CA TYR A 240 13.03 4.00 -6.39
C TYR A 240 14.19 4.66 -7.11
N ALA A 241 13.95 5.87 -7.62
CA ALA A 241 14.91 6.62 -8.43
C ALA A 241 15.23 8.00 -7.82
N GLY A 242 14.90 8.21 -6.55
CA GLY A 242 15.00 9.49 -5.86
C GLY A 242 13.62 10.13 -5.62
N ILE A 243 13.63 11.35 -5.12
CA ILE A 243 12.43 12.07 -4.69
C ILE A 243 11.41 12.24 -5.83
N ARG A 244 10.15 11.90 -5.56
CA ARG A 244 8.98 12.22 -6.38
C ARG A 244 7.80 12.55 -5.47
N HIS A 245 7.30 13.78 -5.52
CA HIS A 245 6.17 14.26 -4.69
C HIS A 245 4.97 14.69 -5.54
N SER A 246 4.93 14.33 -6.81
CA SER A 246 3.83 14.67 -7.71
C SER A 246 3.65 13.57 -8.75
N PRO A 247 2.39 13.18 -9.07
CA PRO A 247 2.08 12.29 -10.18
C PRO A 247 2.64 12.83 -11.50
N LEU A 248 3.08 11.92 -12.36
CA LEU A 248 3.49 12.19 -13.73
C LEU A 248 2.34 11.86 -14.70
N PRO A 249 2.45 12.19 -16.02
CA PRO A 249 1.35 12.02 -16.95
C PRO A 249 0.76 10.60 -17.01
N ASP A 250 1.59 9.56 -16.90
CA ASP A 250 1.12 8.16 -16.89
C ASP A 250 0.36 7.84 -15.60
N ASP A 251 0.83 8.35 -14.46
CA ASP A 251 0.16 8.20 -13.16
C ASP A 251 -1.23 8.86 -13.20
N HIS A 252 -1.31 10.08 -13.74
CA HIS A 252 -2.56 10.83 -13.91
C HIS A 252 -3.54 10.08 -14.83
N ALA A 253 -3.08 9.64 -16.01
CA ALA A 253 -3.91 8.91 -16.95
C ALA A 253 -4.43 7.59 -16.36
N GLY A 254 -3.58 6.88 -15.63
CA GLY A 254 -3.95 5.69 -14.86
C GLY A 254 -5.04 6.01 -13.85
N MET A 255 -4.83 7.03 -13.01
CA MET A 255 -5.75 7.40 -11.93
C MET A 255 -7.12 7.80 -12.47
N CYS A 256 -7.14 8.59 -13.55
CA CYS A 256 -8.38 8.96 -14.22
C CYS A 256 -9.14 7.74 -14.73
N ALA A 257 -8.45 6.78 -15.35
CA ALA A 257 -9.09 5.58 -15.85
C ALA A 257 -9.60 4.64 -14.74
N VAL A 258 -8.96 4.62 -13.57
CA VAL A 258 -9.44 3.87 -12.40
C VAL A 258 -10.73 4.47 -11.82
N TRP A 259 -10.76 5.80 -11.67
CA TRP A 259 -11.79 6.48 -10.89
C TRP A 259 -12.86 7.20 -11.73
N GLU A 260 -12.81 7.09 -13.06
CA GLU A 260 -13.78 7.72 -13.97
C GLU A 260 -15.23 7.34 -13.61
N SER A 261 -15.45 6.05 -13.32
CA SER A 261 -16.75 5.47 -13.00
C SER A 261 -17.23 5.72 -11.57
N TRP A 262 -16.41 6.32 -10.70
CA TRP A 262 -16.78 6.52 -9.30
C TRP A 262 -18.10 7.32 -9.19
N PRO A 263 -19.04 6.86 -8.34
CA PRO A 263 -20.30 7.57 -8.10
C PRO A 263 -20.05 8.94 -7.42
N LYS A 264 -21.08 9.78 -7.41
CA LYS A 264 -21.12 11.07 -6.71
C LYS A 264 -22.22 11.06 -5.67
#